data_AF-A0A9D2MZ28-F1
#
_entry.id   AF-A0A9D2MZ28-F1
#
_cell.length_a   1.000
_cell.length_b   1.000
_cell.length_c   1.000
_cell.angle_alpha   90.00
_cell.angle_beta   90.00
_cell.angle_gamma   90.00
#
_symmetry.space_group_name_H-M   'P 1'
#
loop_
_entity.id
_entity.type
_entity.pdbx_description
1 polymer ?
#
loop_
_entity_poly.entity_id
_entity_poly.type
_entity_poly.pdbx_seq_one_letter_code
_entity_poly.pdbx_strand_id
1 'polypeptide(L)' 'TKIGTFVKEATGGMDVVYGGGLKVDNAEMLASIPVMDGGLIALTRFSGDIGFYPEEYLEIIRTYMGK' A
#
# COMPACT_ATOMS: atom_id res chain seq x y z
N THR A 1 12.68 -7.07 4.28
CA THR A 1 12.99 -7.80 3.03
C THR A 1 12.86 -9.30 3.17
N LYS A 2 13.43 -9.96 4.20
CA LYS A 2 13.39 -11.43 4.37
C LYS A 2 12.02 -12.11 4.15
N ILE A 3 10.93 -11.56 4.71
CA ILE A 3 9.59 -12.14 4.55
C ILE A 3 9.10 -12.05 3.10
N GLY A 4 9.22 -10.88 2.46
CA GLY A 4 8.80 -10.71 1.06
C GLY A 4 9.59 -11.62 0.11
N THR A 5 10.90 -11.76 0.34
CA THR A 5 11.73 -12.72 -0.40
C THR A 5 11.24 -14.15 -0.22
N PHE A 6 11.00 -14.58 1.03
CA PHE A 6 10.48 -15.92 1.32
C PHE A 6 9.12 -16.18 0.66
N VAL A 7 8.19 -15.21 0.70
CA VAL A 7 6.89 -15.33 0.05
C VAL A 7 7.05 -15.51 -1.45
N LYS A 8 7.88 -14.69 -2.10
CA LYS A 8 8.15 -14.84 -3.54
C LYS A 8 8.76 -16.20 -3.87
N GLU A 9 9.73 -16.69 -3.10
CA GLU A 9 10.32 -18.01 -3.31
C GLU A 9 9.30 -19.15 -3.15
N ALA A 10 8.49 -19.11 -2.09
CA ALA A 10 7.50 -20.15 -1.79
C ALA A 10 6.33 -20.19 -2.78
N THR A 11 6.06 -19.06 -3.45
CA THR A 11 4.88 -18.89 -4.33
C THR A 11 5.22 -18.86 -5.82
N GLY A 12 6.50 -19.00 -6.20
CA GLY A 12 6.92 -18.88 -7.60
C GLY A 12 6.87 -17.44 -8.12
N GLY A 13 7.11 -16.46 -7.26
CA GLY A 13 7.24 -15.05 -7.60
C GLY A 13 5.94 -14.25 -7.54
N MET A 14 4.93 -14.68 -6.77
CA MET A 14 3.69 -13.90 -6.63
C MET A 14 3.95 -12.47 -6.13
N ASP A 15 3.04 -11.57 -6.51
CA ASP A 15 3.07 -10.19 -6.04
C ASP A 15 2.86 -10.12 -4.52
N VAL A 16 3.71 -9.33 -3.87
CA VAL A 16 3.68 -9.06 -2.44
C VAL A 16 3.18 -7.64 -2.25
N VAL A 17 1.97 -7.51 -1.70
CA VAL A 17 1.32 -6.22 -1.45
C VAL A 17 1.18 -5.92 0.03
N TYR A 18 1.26 -4.64 0.40
CA TYR A 18 1.14 -4.21 1.79
C TYR A 18 -0.34 -4.06 2.17
N GLY A 19 -0.81 -4.84 3.15
CA GLY A 19 -2.20 -4.85 3.62
C GLY A 19 -2.45 -4.13 4.95
N GLY A 20 -1.83 -2.97 5.18
CA GLY A 20 -1.86 -2.29 6.49
C GLY A 20 -2.25 -0.81 6.46
N GLY A 21 -3.17 -0.42 5.57
CA GLY A 21 -3.59 0.98 5.46
C GLY A 21 -2.53 1.83 4.75
N LEU A 22 -2.29 1.54 3.47
CA LEU A 22 -1.49 2.42 2.63
C LEU A 22 -2.17 3.80 2.57
N LYS A 23 -1.40 4.85 2.84
CA LYS A 23 -1.83 6.25 2.86
C LYS A 23 -0.74 7.16 2.32
N VAL A 24 -1.06 8.42 2.06
CA VAL A 24 -0.11 9.39 1.47
C VAL A 24 1.22 9.41 2.23
N ASP A 25 1.18 9.48 3.57
CA ASP A 25 2.38 9.59 4.42
C ASP A 25 3.35 8.40 4.36
N ASN A 26 2.87 7.20 4.02
CA ASN A 26 3.68 5.97 4.06
C ASN A 26 3.89 5.33 2.69
N ALA A 27 3.19 5.78 1.66
CA ALA A 27 3.23 5.18 0.34
C ALA A 27 4.63 5.22 -0.28
N GLU A 28 5.35 6.34 -0.17
CA GLU A 28 6.73 6.46 -0.67
C GLU A 28 7.67 5.45 0.00
N MET A 29 7.65 5.42 1.33
CA MET A 29 8.48 4.51 2.12
C MET A 29 8.20 3.05 1.73
N LEU A 30 6.92 2.67 1.61
CA LEU A 30 6.52 1.32 1.26
C LEU A 30 6.92 0.94 -0.17
N ALA A 31 6.78 1.87 -1.11
CA ALA A 31 7.20 1.68 -2.51
C ALA A 31 8.72 1.54 -2.66
N SER A 32 9.51 2.14 -1.77
CA SER A 32 10.97 2.00 -1.79
C SER A 32 11.48 0.61 -1.39
N ILE A 33 10.64 -0.26 -0.84
CA ILE A 33 11.03 -1.60 -0.38
C ILE A 33 11.17 -2.53 -1.60
N PRO A 34 12.37 -3.08 -1.89
CA PRO A 34 12.61 -3.79 -3.16
C PRO A 34 11.77 -5.04 -3.41
N VAL A 35 11.18 -5.63 -2.37
CA VAL A 35 10.38 -6.85 -2.46
C VAL A 35 8.87 -6.57 -2.50
N MET A 36 8.46 -5.30 -2.49
CA MET A 36 7.06 -4.89 -2.53
C MET A 36 6.64 -4.58 -3.96
N ASP A 37 5.50 -5.12 -4.37
CA ASP A 37 4.93 -4.88 -5.71
C ASP A 37 3.71 -3.95 -5.66
N GLY A 38 3.25 -3.60 -4.46
CA GLY A 38 2.15 -2.64 -4.29
C GLY A 38 1.63 -2.55 -2.85
N GLY A 39 0.47 -1.92 -2.70
CA GLY A 39 -0.23 -1.82 -1.43
C GLY A 39 -1.74 -1.70 -1.59
N LEU A 40 -2.43 -2.14 -0.54
CA LEU A 40 -3.87 -2.03 -0.40
C LEU A 40 -4.19 -0.75 0.36
N ILE A 41 -4.94 0.12 -0.31
CA ILE A 41 -5.39 1.38 0.25
C ILE A 41 -6.71 1.12 0.96
N ALA A 42 -6.70 1.23 2.29
CA ALA A 42 -7.92 1.15 3.09
C ALA A 42 -8.57 2.52 3.09
N LEU A 43 -9.80 2.60 2.55
CA LEU A 43 -10.57 3.85 2.49
C LEU A 43 -11.52 4.01 3.67
N THR A 44 -11.63 2.99 4.51
CA THR A 44 -12.52 2.98 5.67
C THR A 44 -11.74 3.33 6.91
N ARG A 45 -12.21 4.33 7.66
CA ARG A 45 -11.72 4.63 9.01
C ARG A 45 -12.58 3.88 10.03
N PHE A 46 -11.93 3.12 10.91
CA PHE A 46 -12.61 2.37 11.98
C PHE A 46 -12.54 3.07 13.35
N SER A 47 -11.94 4.25 13.41
CA SER A 47 -11.84 5.10 14.62
C SER A 47 -11.75 6.59 14.21
N GLY A 48 -12.01 7.49 15.16
CA GLY A 48 -12.15 8.93 14.87
C GLY A 48 -13.46 9.21 14.11
N ASP A 49 -13.39 10.00 13.04
CA ASP A 49 -14.51 10.16 12.11
C ASP A 49 -14.62 8.88 11.25
N ILE A 50 -15.48 7.96 11.70
CA ILE A 50 -15.76 6.70 11.01
C ILE A 50 -16.48 7.00 9.70
N GLY A 51 -15.98 6.44 8.61
CA GLY A 51 -16.53 6.70 7.28
C GLY A 51 -15.71 6.05 6.17
N PHE A 52 -16.15 6.27 4.94
CA PHE A 52 -15.48 5.83 3.71
C PHE A 52 -15.02 7.07 2.94
N TYR A 53 -13.73 7.14 2.61
CA TYR A 53 -13.06 8.33 2.09
C TYR A 53 -12.34 8.03 0.76
N PRO A 54 -13.05 7.87 -0.37
CA PRO A 54 -12.45 7.69 -1.69
C PRO A 54 -11.48 8.79 -2.11
N GLU A 55 -11.68 10.00 -1.61
CA GLU A 55 -10.88 11.16 -1.97
C GLU A 55 -9.41 11.00 -1.54
N GLU A 56 -9.15 10.27 -0.45
CA GLU A 56 -7.79 9.97 0.02
C GLU A 56 -7.02 9.09 -0.99
N TYR A 57 -7.72 8.19 -1.70
CA TYR A 57 -7.11 7.46 -2.81
C TYR A 57 -6.67 8.40 -3.92
N LEU A 58 -7.53 9.36 -4.30
CA LEU A 58 -7.19 10.33 -5.34
C LEU A 58 -6.00 11.20 -4.94
N GLU A 59 -5.84 11.51 -3.65
CA GLU A 59 -4.67 12.25 -3.15
C GLU A 59 -3.37 11.47 -3.34
N ILE A 60 -3.37 10.16 -3.07
CA ILE A 60 -2.21 9.28 -3.32
C ILE A 60 -1.87 9.26 -4.81
N ILE A 61 -2.88 9.10 -5.68
CA ILE A 61 -2.68 9.09 -7.14
C ILE A 61 -2.10 10.41 -7.64
N ARG A 62 -2.64 11.55 -7.18
CA ARG A 62 -2.12 12.88 -7.55
C ARG A 62 -0.69 13.09 -7.09
N THR A 63 -0.40 12.70 -5.84
CA THR A 63 0.92 12.89 -5.22
C THR A 63 2.00 12.06 -5.90
N TYR A 64 1.74 10.77 -6.14
CA TYR A 64 2.78 9.83 -6.58
C TYR A 64 2.75 9.49 -8.07
N MET A 65 1.61 9.71 -8.74
CA MET A 65 1.46 9.39 -10.17
C MET A 65 1.24 10.63 -11.05
N GLY A 66 1.01 11.81 -10.46
CA GLY A 66 0.76 13.05 -11.20
C GLY A 66 -0.47 13.00 -12.09
N LYS A 67 -1.47 12.18 -11.73
CA LYS A 67 -2.72 11.98 -12.47
C LYS A 67 -3.93 12.56 -11.74
#